data_AF-A0A817R4E3-F1
#
_entry.id   AF-A0A817R4E3-F1
#
_cell.length_a   1.000
_cell.length_b   1.000
_cell.length_c   1.000
_cell.angle_alpha   90.00
_cell.angle_beta   90.00
_cell.angle_gamma   90.00
#
_symmetry.space_group_name_H-M   'P 1'
#
loop_
_entity.id
_entity.type
_entity.pdbx_description
1 polymer ?
#
loop_
_entity_poly.entity_id
_entity_poly.type
_entity_poly.pdbx_seq_one_letter_code
_entity_poly.pdbx_strand_id
1 'polypeptide(L)'
;MCIPGCGGTGKSQLIRALTKYFFITKRTQMMRKLAPTGIAAAEIDGMTIHSFLGEQRNSGKARTIKPGDSKIEKEWSLVEYLLIDEISMVGLTLLAKLNRIISAAKHADPQVPFGGINVIFFGDYLQYRPVYDAPLHTDFSLSPKTKSSKGLSEKQIQQRVARSLILQINCVVTLTQQMRTQDPRYLQLLERLRHGQCTYDDYELLLTRVVGQPSVGSLCDTPWNKAPILVFRNEVRTQLNHKAAIHKAAQLGCTPMVCVAQDTCNGKPIEDQMLIKKTFRIIR
;
A
#
# COMPACT_ATOMS: atom_id res chain seq x y z
N MET A 1 12.68 12.15 -7.28
CA MET A 1 11.46 12.79 -7.83
C MET A 1 10.23 12.30 -7.08
N CYS A 2 9.17 13.10 -7.00
CA CYS A 2 7.85 12.70 -6.50
C CYS A 2 6.75 13.09 -7.50
N ILE A 3 5.77 12.20 -7.68
CA ILE A 3 4.60 12.38 -8.53
C ILE A 3 3.33 12.24 -7.67
N PRO A 4 2.93 13.32 -6.97
CA PRO A 4 1.69 13.33 -6.20
C PRO A 4 0.47 13.53 -7.12
N GLY A 5 -0.69 13.08 -6.66
CA GLY A 5 -1.97 13.40 -7.30
C GLY A 5 -3.13 12.71 -6.62
N CYS A 6 -4.34 13.24 -6.77
CA CYS A 6 -5.55 12.64 -6.21
C CYS A 6 -5.75 11.19 -6.69
N GLY A 7 -6.61 10.44 -5.99
CA GLY A 7 -7.13 9.18 -6.53
C GLY A 7 -7.75 9.41 -7.93
N GLY A 8 -7.35 8.59 -8.91
CA GLY A 8 -7.89 8.65 -10.28
C GLY A 8 -7.12 9.50 -11.28
N THR A 9 -6.05 10.21 -10.90
CA THR A 9 -5.27 11.08 -11.82
C THR A 9 -4.33 10.33 -12.78
N GLY A 10 -4.41 9.00 -12.82
CA GLY A 10 -3.62 8.18 -13.76
C GLY A 10 -2.19 7.83 -13.32
N LYS A 11 -1.82 8.00 -12.03
CA LYS A 11 -0.48 7.64 -11.51
C LYS A 11 -0.03 6.22 -11.89
N SER A 12 -0.85 5.20 -11.61
CA SER A 12 -0.52 3.81 -11.96
C SER A 12 -0.47 3.58 -13.47
N GLN A 13 -1.25 4.33 -14.26
CA GLN A 13 -1.17 4.30 -15.73
C GLN A 13 0.16 4.89 -16.24
N LEU A 14 0.68 5.93 -15.59
CA LEU A 14 2.01 6.47 -15.87
C LEU A 14 3.11 5.44 -15.55
N ILE A 15 3.00 4.71 -14.43
CA ILE A 15 3.92 3.61 -14.10
C ILE A 15 3.88 2.52 -15.19
N ARG A 16 2.70 2.16 -15.69
CA ARG A 16 2.54 1.21 -16.81
C ARG A 16 3.16 1.72 -18.10
N ALA A 17 2.98 3.00 -18.42
CA ALA A 17 3.60 3.62 -19.59
C ALA A 17 5.13 3.59 -19.50
N LEU A 18 5.70 3.94 -18.34
CA LEU A 18 7.14 3.83 -18.08
C LEU A 18 7.62 2.38 -18.21
N THR A 19 6.88 1.43 -17.63
CA THR A 19 7.20 0.00 -17.75
C THR A 19 7.25 -0.45 -19.21
N LYS A 20 6.26 -0.04 -20.02
CA LYS A 20 6.20 -0.35 -21.44
C LYS A 20 7.37 0.29 -22.21
N TYR A 21 7.75 1.51 -21.87
CA TYR A 21 8.90 2.19 -22.46
C TYR A 21 10.20 1.40 -22.21
N PHE A 22 10.52 1.08 -20.95
CA PHE A 22 11.71 0.29 -20.62
C PHE A 22 11.70 -1.10 -21.27
N PHE A 23 10.53 -1.71 -21.42
CA PHE A 23 10.36 -2.97 -22.14
C PHE A 23 10.73 -2.85 -23.63
N ILE A 24 10.16 -1.88 -24.35
CA ILE A 24 10.42 -1.68 -25.79
C ILE A 24 11.90 -1.32 -26.03
N THR A 25 12.52 -0.56 -25.13
CA THR A 25 13.95 -0.21 -25.22
C THR A 25 14.90 -1.33 -24.78
N LYS A 26 14.40 -2.51 -24.39
CA LYS A 26 15.19 -3.65 -23.87
C LYS A 26 16.03 -3.31 -22.62
N ARG A 27 15.46 -2.50 -21.72
CA ARG A 27 16.10 -1.97 -20.50
C ARG A 27 15.31 -2.29 -19.23
N THR A 28 14.48 -3.33 -19.25
CA THR A 28 13.62 -3.72 -18.12
C THR A 28 14.38 -3.93 -16.81
N GLN A 29 15.59 -4.48 -16.90
CA GLN A 29 16.50 -4.72 -15.77
C GLN A 29 16.95 -3.45 -15.04
N MET A 30 16.83 -2.29 -15.67
CA MET A 30 17.22 -0.99 -15.09
C MET A 30 16.16 -0.43 -14.14
N MET A 31 14.96 -1.00 -14.11
CA MET A 31 13.83 -0.47 -13.36
C MET A 31 13.28 -1.50 -12.37
N ARG A 32 13.09 -1.07 -11.11
CA ARG A 32 12.36 -1.82 -10.08
C ARG A 32 11.11 -1.07 -9.64
N LYS A 33 10.08 -1.83 -9.27
CA LYS A 33 8.77 -1.31 -8.87
C LYS A 33 8.38 -1.94 -7.54
N LEU A 34 8.15 -1.09 -6.55
CA LEU A 34 7.75 -1.50 -5.21
C LEU A 34 6.44 -0.83 -4.81
N ALA A 35 5.69 -1.48 -3.92
CA ALA A 35 4.53 -0.89 -3.27
C ALA A 35 4.39 -1.43 -1.82
N PRO A 36 3.67 -0.74 -0.93
CA PRO A 36 3.49 -1.19 0.45
C PRO A 36 2.51 -2.35 0.59
N THR A 37 1.54 -2.50 -0.33
CA THR A 37 0.50 -3.53 -0.29
C THR A 37 0.58 -4.49 -1.49
N GLY A 38 0.10 -5.72 -1.32
CA GLY A 38 0.10 -6.72 -2.38
C GLY A 38 -0.76 -6.33 -3.59
N ILE A 39 -1.92 -5.70 -3.35
CA ILE A 39 -2.81 -5.25 -4.43
C ILE A 39 -2.14 -4.13 -5.24
N ALA A 40 -1.56 -3.13 -4.57
CA ALA A 40 -0.85 -2.04 -5.25
C ALA A 40 0.39 -2.55 -6.01
N ALA A 41 1.13 -3.51 -5.43
CA ALA A 41 2.27 -4.12 -6.10
C ALA A 41 1.84 -4.87 -7.37
N ALA A 42 0.75 -5.63 -7.30
CA ALA A 42 0.22 -6.37 -8.46
C ALA A 42 -0.27 -5.41 -9.57
N GLU A 43 -0.92 -4.30 -9.21
CA GLU A 43 -1.45 -3.32 -10.18
C GLU A 43 -0.37 -2.73 -11.11
N ILE A 44 0.86 -2.64 -10.59
CA ILE A 44 2.03 -2.11 -11.31
C ILE A 44 3.01 -3.19 -11.75
N ASP A 45 2.66 -4.48 -11.70
CA ASP A 45 3.56 -5.62 -11.95
C ASP A 45 4.90 -5.51 -11.19
N GLY A 46 4.80 -5.13 -9.91
CA GLY A 46 5.91 -4.97 -8.98
C GLY A 46 5.88 -6.00 -7.85
N MET A 47 6.61 -5.71 -6.77
CA MET A 47 6.61 -6.52 -5.55
C MET A 47 6.39 -5.66 -4.32
N THR A 48 5.99 -6.26 -3.21
CA THR A 48 5.85 -5.48 -1.98
C THR A 48 7.23 -5.12 -1.40
N ILE A 49 7.34 -3.97 -0.73
CA ILE A 49 8.60 -3.57 -0.06
C ILE A 49 9.00 -4.62 0.99
N HIS A 50 8.04 -5.17 1.73
CA HIS A 50 8.31 -6.22 2.73
C HIS A 50 8.80 -7.52 2.08
N SER A 51 8.21 -7.92 0.94
CA SER A 51 8.70 -9.06 0.15
C SER A 51 10.12 -8.83 -0.34
N PHE A 52 10.42 -7.61 -0.81
CA PHE A 52 11.77 -7.22 -1.21
C PHE A 52 12.76 -7.32 -0.04
N LEU A 53 12.40 -6.85 1.16
CA LEU A 53 13.28 -6.91 2.34
C LEU A 53 13.42 -8.31 2.96
N GLY A 54 12.70 -9.32 2.44
CA GLY A 54 12.68 -10.67 3.00
C GLY A 54 11.91 -10.78 4.33
N GLU A 55 11.12 -9.77 4.67
CA GLU A 55 10.30 -9.71 5.88
C GLU A 55 8.95 -10.42 5.62
N GLN A 56 8.98 -11.74 5.37
CA GLN A 56 7.76 -12.54 5.31
C GLN A 56 7.36 -13.00 6.71
N ARG A 57 6.14 -12.65 7.14
CA ARG A 57 5.62 -12.97 8.48
C ARG A 57 5.42 -14.47 8.76
N ASN A 58 5.24 -15.31 7.74
CA ASN A 58 4.70 -16.67 7.89
C ASN A 58 5.60 -17.82 7.43
N SER A 59 6.92 -17.62 7.26
CA SER A 59 7.81 -18.75 6.94
C SER A 59 8.87 -18.89 8.02
N GLY A 60 9.01 -20.07 8.63
CA GLY A 60 10.12 -20.44 9.53
C GLY A 60 11.51 -20.39 8.88
N LYS A 61 11.61 -19.84 7.67
CA LYS A 61 12.81 -19.57 6.87
C LYS A 61 12.78 -18.15 6.27
N ALA A 62 12.17 -17.16 6.95
CA ALA A 62 12.23 -15.78 6.50
C ALA A 62 13.70 -15.31 6.51
N ARG A 63 14.33 -15.29 5.32
CA ARG A 63 15.68 -14.74 5.16
C ARG A 63 15.55 -13.22 5.14
N THR A 64 15.74 -12.60 6.30
CA THR A 64 15.91 -11.14 6.37
C THR A 64 17.12 -10.78 5.53
N ILE A 65 16.91 -9.93 4.52
CA ILE A 65 18.00 -9.48 3.67
C ILE A 65 18.91 -8.60 4.53
N LYS A 66 20.21 -8.92 4.50
CA LYS A 66 21.23 -8.15 5.19
C LYS A 66 21.93 -7.21 4.20
N PRO A 67 22.42 -6.05 4.64
CA PRO A 67 23.36 -5.26 3.86
C PRO A 67 24.54 -6.16 3.41
N GLY A 68 24.90 -6.10 2.13
CA GLY A 68 25.98 -6.94 1.57
C GLY A 68 25.55 -8.33 1.10
N ASP A 69 24.25 -8.58 0.89
CA ASP A 69 23.78 -9.84 0.33
C ASP A 69 24.12 -9.93 -1.16
N SER A 70 25.05 -10.81 -1.53
CA SER A 70 25.56 -10.97 -2.89
C SER A 70 24.48 -11.24 -3.94
N LYS A 71 23.35 -11.87 -3.55
CA LYS A 71 22.22 -12.09 -4.45
C LYS A 71 21.58 -10.75 -4.83
N ILE A 72 21.40 -9.86 -3.85
CA ILE A 72 20.80 -8.55 -4.05
C ILE A 72 21.76 -7.60 -4.74
N GLU A 73 23.05 -7.64 -4.42
CA GLU A 73 24.08 -6.91 -5.16
C GLU A 73 24.04 -7.25 -6.66
N LYS A 74 24.03 -8.54 -7.00
CA LYS A 74 23.91 -8.98 -8.39
C LYS A 74 22.59 -8.52 -9.02
N GLU A 75 21.48 -8.67 -8.30
CA GLU A 75 20.15 -8.30 -8.79
C GLU A 75 19.98 -6.78 -9.00
N TRP A 76 20.63 -5.96 -8.18
CA TRP A 76 20.54 -4.50 -8.21
C TRP A 76 21.68 -3.85 -8.97
N SER A 77 22.72 -4.59 -9.38
CA SER A 77 23.86 -4.06 -10.14
C SER A 77 23.43 -3.17 -11.31
N LEU A 78 22.47 -3.62 -12.14
CA LEU A 78 21.98 -2.90 -13.32
C LEU A 78 20.82 -1.93 -13.05
N VAL A 79 20.28 -1.88 -11.82
CA VAL A 79 19.10 -1.05 -11.50
C VAL A 79 19.49 0.41 -11.39
N GLU A 80 18.85 1.28 -12.15
CA GLU A 80 19.05 2.73 -12.12
C GLU A 80 17.80 3.50 -11.68
N TYR A 81 16.62 2.87 -11.76
CA TYR A 81 15.34 3.48 -11.43
C TYR A 81 14.57 2.62 -10.44
N LEU A 82 14.07 3.26 -9.38
CA LEU A 82 13.16 2.65 -8.41
C LEU A 82 11.87 3.45 -8.36
N LEU A 83 10.77 2.83 -8.77
CA LEU A 83 9.42 3.38 -8.63
C LEU A 83 8.79 2.82 -7.35
N ILE A 84 8.24 3.68 -6.51
CA ILE A 84 7.49 3.28 -5.33
C ILE A 84 6.08 3.86 -5.41
N ASP A 85 5.08 3.01 -5.57
CA ASP A 85 3.66 3.41 -5.56
C ASP A 85 3.08 3.40 -4.15
N GLU A 86 1.98 4.13 -3.96
CA GLU A 86 1.30 4.33 -2.68
C GLU A 86 2.22 4.78 -1.53
N ILE A 87 3.10 5.74 -1.82
CA ILE A 87 4.13 6.23 -0.89
C ILE A 87 3.55 6.75 0.44
N SER A 88 2.29 7.16 0.49
CA SER A 88 1.63 7.63 1.71
C SER A 88 1.52 6.56 2.80
N MET A 89 1.46 5.28 2.40
CA MET A 89 1.41 4.14 3.31
C MET A 89 2.80 3.63 3.73
N VAL A 90 3.87 4.21 3.18
CA VAL A 90 5.26 3.87 3.55
C VAL A 90 5.69 4.75 4.71
N GLY A 91 6.06 4.12 5.82
CA GLY A 91 6.57 4.82 6.98
C GLY A 91 8.07 5.08 6.93
N LEU A 92 8.54 5.98 7.80
CA LEU A 92 9.93 6.39 7.87
C LEU A 92 10.88 5.22 8.24
N THR A 93 10.45 4.30 9.11
CA THR A 93 11.31 3.15 9.48
C THR A 93 11.48 2.22 8.29
N LEU A 94 10.39 1.94 7.57
CA LEU A 94 10.42 1.08 6.38
C LEU A 94 11.30 1.70 5.26
N LEU A 95 11.17 3.01 5.04
CA LEU A 95 11.98 3.74 4.06
C LEU A 95 13.47 3.73 4.41
N ALA A 96 13.82 3.91 5.69
CA ALA A 96 15.21 3.87 6.15
C ALA A 96 15.86 2.50 5.89
N LYS A 97 15.13 1.42 6.19
CA LYS A 97 15.57 0.04 5.90
C LYS A 97 15.79 -0.17 4.40
N LEU A 98 14.82 0.26 3.58
CA LEU A 98 14.91 0.17 2.13
C LEU A 98 16.16 0.88 1.60
N ASN A 99 16.39 2.12 2.02
CA ASN A 99 17.60 2.89 1.68
C ASN A 99 18.88 2.14 2.07
N ARG A 100 18.96 1.64 3.30
CA ARG A 100 20.14 0.92 3.80
C ARG A 100 20.47 -0.33 2.97
N ILE A 101 19.46 -1.13 2.62
CA ILE A 101 19.66 -2.34 1.81
C ILE A 101 20.11 -1.99 0.40
N ILE A 102 19.49 -0.98 -0.22
CA ILE A 102 19.84 -0.57 -1.59
C ILE A 102 21.23 0.06 -1.64
N SER A 103 21.57 0.97 -0.73
CA SER A 103 22.91 1.59 -0.68
C SER A 103 24.00 0.54 -0.50
N ALA A 104 23.75 -0.47 0.34
CA ALA A 104 24.68 -1.59 0.50
C ALA A 104 24.80 -2.43 -0.77
N ALA A 105 23.68 -2.75 -1.42
CA ALA A 105 23.67 -3.51 -2.67
C ALA A 105 24.38 -2.80 -3.84
N LYS A 106 24.47 -1.47 -3.76
CA LYS A 106 25.19 -0.62 -4.73
C LYS A 106 26.65 -0.36 -4.37
N HIS A 107 27.13 -0.87 -3.23
CA HIS A 107 28.45 -0.55 -2.68
C HIS A 107 28.72 0.96 -2.60
N ALA A 108 27.66 1.75 -2.38
CA ALA A 108 27.73 3.20 -2.34
C ALA A 108 27.99 3.70 -0.92
N ASP A 109 28.51 4.92 -0.81
CA ASP A 109 28.62 5.61 0.47
C ASP A 109 27.23 5.69 1.14
N PRO A 110 27.11 5.34 2.44
CA PRO A 110 25.85 5.45 3.20
C PRO A 110 25.19 6.82 3.16
N GLN A 111 25.95 7.89 2.89
CA GLN A 111 25.44 9.26 2.72
C GLN A 111 24.75 9.49 1.37
N VAL A 112 25.03 8.65 0.38
CA VAL A 112 24.38 8.73 -0.93
C VAL A 112 23.01 8.07 -0.86
N PRO A 113 21.91 8.84 -1.05
CA PRO A 113 20.55 8.31 -1.00
C PRO A 113 20.36 7.17 -2.00
N PHE A 114 19.82 6.05 -1.52
CA PHE A 114 19.50 4.85 -2.30
C PHE A 114 20.66 4.36 -3.17
N GLY A 115 21.90 4.60 -2.75
CA GLY A 115 23.09 4.23 -3.52
C GLY A 115 23.19 4.91 -4.89
N GLY A 116 22.60 6.09 -5.03
CA GLY A 116 22.73 6.95 -6.22
C GLY A 116 21.74 6.65 -7.34
N ILE A 117 20.79 5.74 -7.14
CA ILE A 117 19.75 5.45 -8.13
C ILE A 117 18.67 6.54 -8.15
N ASN A 118 17.96 6.64 -9.27
CA ASN A 118 16.81 7.52 -9.42
C ASN A 118 15.58 6.92 -8.74
N VAL A 119 15.14 7.54 -7.64
CA VAL A 119 13.90 7.14 -6.96
C VAL A 119 12.75 8.06 -7.34
N ILE A 120 11.64 7.44 -7.75
CA ILE A 120 10.40 8.13 -8.13
C ILE A 120 9.28 7.63 -7.22
N PHE A 121 8.77 8.51 -6.38
CA PHE A 121 7.66 8.23 -5.48
C PHE A 121 6.33 8.59 -6.15
N PHE A 122 5.34 7.69 -6.10
CA PHE A 122 3.98 7.94 -6.54
C PHE A 122 3.03 7.77 -5.35
N GLY A 123 1.99 8.60 -5.30
CA GLY A 123 0.93 8.41 -4.32
C GLY A 123 0.13 9.68 -4.04
N ASP A 124 -0.64 9.61 -2.96
CA ASP A 124 -1.45 10.70 -2.46
C ASP A 124 -1.27 10.81 -0.95
N TYR A 125 -0.55 11.84 -0.50
CA TYR A 125 -0.23 12.03 0.92
C TYR A 125 -1.44 12.29 1.82
N LEU A 126 -2.61 12.58 1.24
CA LEU A 126 -3.88 12.77 1.95
C LEU A 126 -4.71 11.49 2.05
N GLN A 127 -4.20 10.36 1.56
CA GLN A 127 -4.81 9.04 1.75
C GLN A 127 -4.31 8.38 3.06
N TYR A 128 -4.29 7.05 3.11
CA TYR A 128 -3.93 6.29 4.29
C TYR A 128 -2.48 6.56 4.73
N ARG A 129 -2.32 6.76 6.04
CA ARG A 129 -1.03 6.82 6.73
C ARG A 129 -0.43 5.43 6.90
N PRO A 130 0.90 5.32 7.12
CA PRO A 130 1.51 4.04 7.45
C PRO A 130 0.92 3.46 8.75
N VAL A 131 0.81 2.13 8.79
CA VAL A 131 0.31 1.40 9.97
C VAL A 131 1.49 1.06 10.88
N TYR A 132 1.42 1.42 12.16
CA TYR A 132 2.47 1.19 13.18
C TYR A 132 3.86 1.82 12.87
N ASP A 133 3.92 2.79 11.96
CA ASP A 133 5.15 3.53 11.63
C ASP A 133 4.85 5.03 11.50
N ALA A 134 5.88 5.87 11.56
CA ALA A 134 5.77 7.31 11.47
C ALA A 134 5.54 7.77 10.00
N PRO A 135 4.56 8.65 9.71
CA PRO A 135 4.37 9.23 8.39
C PRO A 135 5.60 9.99 7.87
N LEU A 136 5.74 10.09 6.54
CA LEU A 136 6.88 10.76 5.90
C LEU A 136 6.99 12.26 6.21
N HIS A 137 5.87 12.90 6.56
CA HIS A 137 5.80 14.32 6.94
C HIS A 137 5.98 14.56 8.45
N THR A 138 6.36 13.53 9.22
CA THR A 138 6.63 13.69 10.66
C THR A 138 7.67 14.78 10.88
N ASP A 139 7.34 15.72 11.76
CA ASP A 139 8.26 16.76 12.23
C ASP A 139 8.89 16.34 13.56
N PHE A 140 10.20 16.11 13.55
CA PHE A 140 10.96 15.74 14.73
C PHE A 140 11.39 16.95 15.58
N SER A 141 11.16 18.19 15.12
CA SER A 141 11.38 19.39 15.92
C SER A 141 10.31 19.58 17.00
N LEU A 142 9.10 19.06 16.74
CA LEU A 142 7.95 19.14 17.65
C LEU A 142 7.92 18.03 18.70
N SER A 143 8.84 17.05 18.63
CA SER A 143 8.91 16.02 19.67
C SER A 143 9.28 16.69 21.00
N PRO A 144 8.52 16.45 22.09
CA PRO A 144 8.84 17.04 23.39
C PRO A 144 10.29 16.71 23.71
N LYS A 145 11.07 17.73 24.10
CA LYS A 145 12.44 17.55 24.61
C LYS A 145 12.33 16.71 25.87
N THR A 146 12.31 15.39 25.74
CA THR A 146 12.36 14.48 26.86
C THR A 146 13.67 14.77 27.56
N LYS A 147 13.59 15.29 28.79
CA LYS A 147 14.72 15.49 29.72
C LYS A 147 15.32 14.14 30.17
N SER A 148 15.27 13.11 29.33
CA SER A 148 15.86 11.81 29.59
C SER A 148 17.29 11.85 29.10
N SER A 149 18.24 11.61 30.01
CA SER A 149 19.69 11.49 29.75
C SER A 149 20.07 10.31 28.84
N LYS A 150 19.08 9.60 28.26
CA LYS A 150 19.27 8.53 27.27
C LYS A 150 19.24 9.15 25.87
N GLY A 151 20.28 8.92 25.09
CA GLY A 151 20.36 9.33 23.69
C GLY A 151 19.23 8.77 22.82
N LEU A 152 19.20 9.18 21.54
CA LEU A 152 18.20 8.72 20.59
C LEU A 152 18.28 7.19 20.41
N SER A 153 17.12 6.53 20.41
CA SER A 153 17.02 5.12 20.04
C SER A 153 17.37 4.90 18.57
N GLU A 154 17.81 3.68 18.21
CA GLU A 154 18.11 3.32 16.83
C GLU A 154 16.93 3.59 15.89
N LYS A 155 15.70 3.27 16.33
CA LYS A 155 14.48 3.56 15.56
C LYS A 155 14.33 5.07 15.27
N GLN A 156 14.57 5.93 16.26
CA GLN A 156 14.49 7.38 16.07
C GLN A 156 15.57 7.90 15.12
N ILE A 157 16.78 7.33 15.20
CA ILE A 157 17.88 7.66 14.27
C ILE A 157 17.47 7.28 12.84
N GLN A 158 16.99 6.05 12.63
CA GLN A 158 16.53 5.57 11.33
C GLN A 158 15.41 6.45 10.77
N GLN A 159 14.43 6.82 11.59
CA GLN A 159 13.34 7.69 11.16
C GLN A 159 13.82 9.09 10.75
N ARG A 160 14.81 9.66 11.46
CA ARG A 160 15.42 10.95 11.09
C ARG A 160 16.22 10.86 9.79
N VAL A 161 16.94 9.76 9.57
CA VAL A 161 17.62 9.49 8.29
C VAL A 161 16.60 9.38 7.16
N ALA A 162 15.53 8.61 7.32
CA ALA A 162 14.50 8.55 6.28
C ALA A 162 13.83 9.91 6.03
N ARG A 163 13.69 10.74 7.06
CA ARG A 163 13.15 12.10 6.90
C ARG A 163 14.07 12.96 6.06
N SER A 164 15.40 12.87 6.23
CA SER A 164 16.35 13.60 5.37
C SER A 164 16.27 13.13 3.92
N LEU A 165 16.08 11.82 3.65
CA LEU A 165 15.87 11.30 2.29
C LEU A 165 14.65 11.96 1.61
N ILE A 166 13.53 12.09 2.34
CA ILE A 166 12.33 12.74 1.81
C ILE A 166 12.54 14.24 1.56
N LEU A 167 13.32 14.91 2.41
CA LEU A 167 13.65 16.33 2.23
C LEU A 167 14.61 16.59 1.06
N GLN A 168 15.31 15.57 0.57
CA GLN A 168 16.18 15.65 -0.61
C GLN A 168 15.46 15.44 -1.94
N ILE A 169 14.12 15.31 -1.93
CA ILE A 169 13.34 15.27 -3.17
C ILE A 169 13.52 16.60 -3.92
N ASN A 170 14.15 16.53 -5.08
CA ASN A 170 14.56 17.69 -5.88
C ASN A 170 13.59 18.04 -7.03
N CYS A 171 12.59 17.20 -7.28
CA CYS A 171 11.65 17.38 -8.39
C CYS A 171 10.28 16.82 -8.00
N VAL A 172 9.24 17.65 -8.18
CA VAL A 172 7.84 17.32 -7.89
C VAL A 172 7.02 17.60 -9.15
N VAL A 173 6.31 16.58 -9.63
CA VAL A 173 5.41 16.70 -10.80
C VAL A 173 4.01 16.28 -10.38
N THR A 174 3.14 17.25 -10.13
CA THR A 174 1.79 16.99 -9.65
C THR A 174 0.84 16.64 -10.79
N LEU A 175 0.18 15.47 -10.72
CA LEU A 175 -0.92 15.13 -11.63
C LEU A 175 -2.23 15.72 -11.09
N THR A 176 -2.79 16.67 -11.83
CA THR A 176 -4.01 17.42 -11.44
C THR A 176 -5.26 16.96 -12.19
N GLN A 177 -5.11 16.51 -13.44
CA GLN A 177 -6.24 16.11 -14.26
C GLN A 177 -6.85 14.80 -13.78
N GLN A 178 -8.18 14.80 -13.64
CA GLN A 178 -8.92 13.65 -13.16
C GLN A 178 -9.34 12.74 -14.33
N MET A 179 -8.93 11.47 -14.28
CA MET A 179 -9.10 10.52 -15.40
C MET A 179 -10.15 9.44 -15.11
N ARG A 180 -10.57 9.27 -13.85
CA ARG A 180 -11.49 8.20 -13.44
C ARG A 180 -12.96 8.59 -13.54
N THR A 181 -13.27 9.86 -13.30
CA THR A 181 -14.63 10.36 -13.14
C THR A 181 -14.77 11.67 -13.90
N GLN A 182 -15.87 11.82 -14.63
CA GLN A 182 -16.18 13.03 -15.40
C GLN A 182 -17.32 13.86 -14.77
N ASP A 183 -18.05 13.33 -13.78
CA ASP A 183 -19.14 14.02 -13.07
C ASP A 183 -18.61 15.21 -12.25
N PRO A 184 -18.86 16.47 -12.66
CA PRO A 184 -18.29 17.64 -11.98
C PRO A 184 -18.76 17.78 -10.53
N ARG A 185 -20.02 17.42 -10.23
CA ARG A 185 -20.57 17.53 -8.87
C ARG A 185 -19.89 16.54 -7.93
N TYR A 186 -19.67 15.32 -8.41
CA TYR A 186 -18.95 14.30 -7.64
C TYR A 186 -17.46 14.64 -7.48
N LEU A 187 -16.82 15.21 -8.50
CA LEU A 187 -15.43 15.65 -8.42
C LEU A 187 -15.22 16.74 -7.35
N GLN A 188 -16.09 17.75 -7.33
CA GLN A 188 -16.04 18.80 -6.32
C GLN A 188 -16.24 18.25 -4.89
N LEU A 189 -17.15 17.30 -4.73
CA LEU A 189 -17.34 16.60 -3.45
C LEU A 189 -16.06 15.87 -3.03
N LEU A 190 -15.41 15.12 -3.94
CA LEU A 190 -14.19 14.38 -3.64
C LEU A 190 -13.03 15.30 -3.27
N GLU A 191 -12.91 16.45 -3.93
CA GLU A 191 -11.90 17.46 -3.63
C GLU A 191 -12.08 18.03 -2.22
N ARG A 192 -13.31 18.46 -1.88
CA ARG A 192 -13.63 18.94 -0.52
C ARG A 192 -13.41 17.87 0.54
N LEU A 193 -13.85 16.63 0.26
CA LEU A 193 -13.65 15.49 1.15
C LEU A 193 -12.16 15.25 1.44
N ARG A 194 -11.31 15.32 0.41
CA ARG A 194 -9.86 15.13 0.53
C ARG A 194 -9.20 16.16 1.44
N HIS A 195 -9.73 17.38 1.49
CA HIS A 195 -9.22 18.46 2.32
C HIS A 195 -9.96 18.65 3.65
N GLY A 196 -10.98 17.83 3.93
CA GLY A 196 -11.81 17.98 5.13
C GLY A 196 -12.71 19.23 5.12
N GLN A 197 -13.09 19.71 3.93
CA GLN A 197 -13.87 20.93 3.71
C GLN A 197 -15.29 20.62 3.21
N CYS A 198 -15.86 19.48 3.63
CA CYS A 198 -17.20 19.08 3.20
C CYS A 198 -18.26 20.11 3.62
N THR A 199 -19.22 20.31 2.73
CA THR A 199 -20.38 21.19 2.92
C THR A 199 -21.62 20.35 3.27
N TYR A 200 -22.71 21.03 3.65
CA TYR A 200 -23.99 20.37 3.86
C TYR A 200 -24.54 19.75 2.56
N ASP A 201 -24.34 20.41 1.42
CA ASP A 201 -24.72 19.90 0.10
C ASP A 201 -23.99 18.58 -0.27
N ASP A 202 -22.75 18.40 0.20
CA ASP A 202 -22.01 17.15 0.02
C ASP A 202 -22.64 16.02 0.83
N TYR A 203 -23.08 16.32 2.05
CA TYR A 203 -23.79 15.37 2.91
C TYR A 203 -25.12 14.96 2.28
N GLU A 204 -25.93 15.91 1.81
CA GLU A 204 -27.19 15.61 1.11
C GLU A 204 -26.96 14.78 -0.15
N LEU A 205 -25.92 15.12 -0.94
CA LEU A 205 -25.56 14.33 -2.12
C LEU A 205 -25.22 12.88 -1.74
N LEU A 206 -24.45 12.65 -0.67
CA LEU A 206 -24.13 11.29 -0.21
C LEU A 206 -25.37 10.54 0.28
N LEU A 207 -26.31 11.22 0.94
CA LEU A 207 -27.58 10.61 1.37
C LEU A 207 -28.38 10.05 0.19
N THR A 208 -28.34 10.70 -0.99
CA THR A 208 -28.99 10.17 -2.20
C THR A 208 -28.45 8.81 -2.64
N ARG A 209 -27.26 8.42 -2.16
CA ARG A 209 -26.56 7.16 -2.51
C ARG A 209 -26.65 6.10 -1.41
N VAL A 210 -27.39 6.35 -0.34
CA VAL A 210 -27.72 5.33 0.66
C VAL A 210 -28.77 4.39 0.07
N VAL A 211 -28.52 3.09 0.17
CA VAL A 211 -29.44 2.08 -0.36
C VAL A 211 -30.71 2.02 0.50
N GLY A 212 -31.86 2.07 -0.16
CA GLY A 212 -33.18 2.21 0.44
C GLY A 212 -34.12 3.00 -0.47
N GLN A 213 -35.39 3.16 -0.07
CA GLN A 213 -36.27 4.12 -0.73
C GLN A 213 -35.70 5.54 -0.54
N PRO A 214 -35.60 6.39 -1.58
CA PRO A 214 -36.24 6.27 -2.89
C PRO A 214 -35.31 5.90 -4.08
N SER A 215 -34.00 5.73 -3.89
CA SER A 215 -33.02 5.71 -5.02
C SER A 215 -32.48 4.33 -5.39
N VAL A 216 -32.40 3.36 -4.47
CA VAL A 216 -31.93 1.99 -4.78
C VAL A 216 -32.85 0.97 -4.12
N GLY A 217 -33.67 0.29 -4.93
CA GLY A 217 -34.67 -0.67 -4.47
C GLY A 217 -34.07 -1.90 -3.79
N SER A 218 -33.09 -2.56 -4.42
CA SER A 218 -32.42 -3.73 -3.86
C SER A 218 -30.96 -3.85 -4.30
N LEU A 219 -30.11 -4.35 -3.40
CA LEU A 219 -28.74 -4.77 -3.73
C LEU A 219 -28.70 -6.03 -4.61
N CYS A 220 -29.82 -6.75 -4.72
CA CYS A 220 -29.95 -7.92 -5.60
C CYS A 220 -30.12 -7.53 -7.08
N ASP A 221 -30.43 -6.27 -7.35
CA ASP A 221 -30.65 -5.77 -8.71
C ASP A 221 -29.30 -5.51 -9.41
N THR A 222 -29.31 -5.59 -10.74
CA THR A 222 -28.13 -5.23 -11.55
C THR A 222 -28.02 -3.70 -11.61
N PRO A 223 -26.84 -3.08 -11.44
CA PRO A 223 -25.50 -3.67 -11.34
C PRO A 223 -25.02 -4.00 -9.91
N TRP A 224 -25.81 -3.69 -8.88
CA TRP A 224 -25.42 -3.79 -7.46
C TRP A 224 -25.10 -5.21 -7.02
N ASN A 225 -25.78 -6.20 -7.60
CA ASN A 225 -25.54 -7.62 -7.35
C ASN A 225 -24.14 -8.12 -7.74
N LYS A 226 -23.39 -7.33 -8.51
CA LYS A 226 -22.01 -7.60 -8.93
C LYS A 226 -21.02 -6.57 -8.37
N ALA A 227 -21.49 -5.58 -7.62
CA ALA A 227 -20.64 -4.53 -7.10
C ALA A 227 -19.71 -5.08 -5.98
N PRO A 228 -18.44 -4.64 -5.94
CA PRO A 228 -17.56 -4.97 -4.82
C PRO A 228 -18.07 -4.29 -3.54
N ILE A 229 -18.07 -5.03 -2.44
CA ILE A 229 -18.46 -4.52 -1.12
C ILE A 229 -17.20 -4.15 -0.35
N LEU A 230 -17.08 -2.89 0.05
CA LEU A 230 -16.00 -2.40 0.90
C LEU A 230 -16.49 -2.31 2.35
N VAL A 231 -15.71 -2.87 3.27
CA VAL A 231 -15.98 -2.81 4.71
C VAL A 231 -14.71 -2.51 5.48
N PHE A 232 -14.85 -1.88 6.64
CA PHE A 232 -13.71 -1.48 7.46
C PHE A 232 -12.96 -2.64 8.11
N ARG A 233 -13.67 -3.71 8.49
CA ARG A 233 -13.09 -4.81 9.27
C ARG A 233 -12.88 -6.04 8.40
N ASN A 234 -11.69 -6.61 8.48
CA ASN A 234 -11.35 -7.87 7.79
C ASN A 234 -12.30 -9.01 8.15
N GLU A 235 -12.74 -9.09 9.42
CA GLU A 235 -13.69 -10.10 9.86
C GLU A 235 -15.02 -10.01 9.10
N VAL A 236 -15.58 -8.80 8.98
CA VAL A 236 -16.83 -8.55 8.23
C VAL A 236 -16.63 -8.89 6.75
N ARG A 237 -15.50 -8.48 6.16
CA ARG A 237 -15.15 -8.82 4.77
C ARG A 237 -15.12 -10.33 4.57
N THR A 238 -14.47 -11.06 5.47
CA THR A 238 -14.38 -12.53 5.40
C THR A 238 -15.76 -13.17 5.50
N GLN A 239 -16.61 -12.73 6.43
CA GLN A 239 -17.97 -13.25 6.56
C GLN A 239 -18.83 -12.97 5.32
N LEU A 240 -18.76 -11.76 4.75
CA LEU A 240 -19.48 -11.40 3.53
C LEU A 240 -18.99 -12.22 2.32
N ASN A 241 -17.68 -12.32 2.14
CA ASN A 241 -17.10 -13.12 1.06
C ASN A 241 -17.48 -14.60 1.19
N HIS A 242 -17.51 -15.14 2.41
CA HIS A 242 -17.93 -16.52 2.64
C HIS A 242 -19.39 -16.75 2.27
N LYS A 243 -20.30 -15.87 2.72
CA LYS A 243 -21.72 -15.92 2.32
C LYS A 243 -21.89 -15.81 0.81
N ALA A 244 -21.18 -14.88 0.17
CA ALA A 244 -21.21 -14.71 -1.28
C ALA A 244 -20.71 -15.96 -2.02
N ALA A 245 -19.62 -16.58 -1.55
CA ALA A 245 -19.07 -17.80 -2.13
C ALA A 245 -20.04 -18.99 -2.00
N ILE A 246 -20.67 -19.20 -0.84
CA ILE A 246 -21.68 -20.25 -0.65
C ILE A 246 -22.86 -20.03 -1.59
N HIS A 247 -23.40 -18.81 -1.64
CA HIS A 247 -24.53 -18.50 -2.51
C HIS A 247 -24.18 -18.74 -3.98
N LYS A 248 -22.98 -18.34 -4.42
CA LYS A 248 -22.52 -18.57 -5.78
C LYS A 248 -22.30 -20.04 -6.10
N ALA A 249 -21.78 -20.81 -5.16
CA ALA A 249 -21.58 -22.25 -5.31
C ALA A 249 -22.92 -23.00 -5.45
N ALA A 250 -23.94 -22.62 -4.65
CA ALA A 250 -25.29 -23.14 -4.78
C ALA A 250 -25.91 -22.86 -6.16
N GLN A 251 -25.73 -21.64 -6.70
CA GLN A 251 -26.19 -21.30 -8.05
C GLN A 251 -25.51 -22.11 -9.16
N LEU A 252 -24.24 -22.49 -8.96
CA LEU A 252 -23.44 -23.25 -9.92
C LEU A 252 -23.58 -24.77 -9.73
N GLY A 253 -24.29 -25.23 -8.71
CA GLY A 253 -24.42 -26.65 -8.38
C GLY A 253 -23.10 -27.29 -7.92
N CYS A 254 -22.16 -26.51 -7.37
CA CYS A 254 -20.86 -27.01 -6.91
C CYS A 254 -20.69 -26.87 -5.40
N THR A 255 -19.80 -27.70 -4.83
CA THR A 255 -19.47 -27.65 -3.41
C THR A 255 -18.31 -26.67 -3.18
N PRO A 256 -18.48 -25.64 -2.33
CA PRO A 256 -17.39 -24.71 -2.04
C PRO A 256 -16.30 -25.40 -1.24
N MET A 257 -15.06 -25.36 -1.74
CA MET A 257 -13.89 -25.77 -0.98
C MET A 257 -13.42 -24.60 -0.10
N VAL A 258 -13.29 -24.83 1.20
CA VAL A 258 -12.82 -23.81 2.14
C VAL A 258 -11.47 -24.24 2.72
N CYS A 259 -10.43 -23.52 2.34
CA CYS A 259 -9.08 -23.69 2.88
C CYS A 259 -8.85 -22.64 3.96
N VAL A 260 -8.55 -23.07 5.19
CA VAL A 260 -8.26 -22.18 6.31
C VAL A 260 -6.77 -22.26 6.61
N ALA A 261 -6.10 -21.11 6.65
CA ALA A 261 -4.75 -21.02 7.17
C ALA A 261 -4.81 -20.87 8.70
N GLN A 262 -4.07 -21.71 9.43
CA GLN A 262 -3.86 -21.51 10.86
C GLN A 262 -2.74 -20.49 11.04
N ASP A 263 -3.10 -19.25 11.38
CA ASP A 263 -2.11 -18.23 11.71
C ASP A 263 -1.52 -18.50 13.09
N THR A 264 -0.21 -18.28 13.23
CA THR A 264 0.51 -18.39 14.49
C THR A 264 1.20 -17.06 14.83
N CYS A 265 1.28 -16.72 16.11
CA CYS A 265 2.09 -15.63 16.61
C CYS A 265 3.09 -16.20 17.61
N ASN A 266 4.39 -16.05 17.34
CA ASN A 266 5.47 -16.63 18.17
C ASN A 266 5.33 -18.14 18.39
N GLY A 267 4.93 -18.89 17.35
CA GLY A 267 4.76 -20.35 17.41
C GLY A 267 3.51 -20.82 18.17
N LYS A 268 2.71 -19.90 18.73
CA LYS A 268 1.39 -20.21 19.29
C LYS A 268 0.32 -19.95 18.24
N PRO A 269 -0.63 -20.87 18.02
CA PRO A 269 -1.81 -20.59 17.21
C PRO A 269 -2.47 -19.31 17.70
N ILE A 270 -2.89 -18.46 16.78
CA ILE A 270 -3.76 -17.33 17.11
C ILE A 270 -5.14 -17.94 17.36
N GLU A 271 -5.40 -18.32 18.61
CA GLU A 271 -6.67 -18.87 19.09
C GLU A 271 -7.73 -17.78 19.27
N ASP A 272 -7.84 -16.86 18.31
CA ASP A 272 -8.88 -15.85 18.38
C ASP A 272 -10.24 -16.56 18.32
N GLN A 273 -10.94 -16.65 19.46
CA GLN A 273 -12.24 -17.30 19.53
C GLN A 273 -13.27 -16.63 18.60
N MET A 274 -13.06 -15.37 18.17
CA MET A 274 -13.88 -14.73 17.13
C MET A 274 -13.62 -15.28 15.72
N LEU A 275 -12.41 -15.78 15.43
CA LEU A 275 -12.08 -16.49 14.18
C LEU A 275 -12.50 -17.97 14.22
N ILE A 276 -12.55 -18.58 15.41
CA ILE A 276 -12.88 -20.00 15.59
C ILE A 276 -14.39 -20.25 15.74
N LYS A 277 -15.16 -19.36 16.38
CA LYS A 277 -16.58 -19.64 16.74
C LYS A 277 -17.59 -19.57 15.60
N LYS A 278 -17.21 -19.33 14.35
CA LYS A 278 -18.16 -19.29 13.21
C LYS A 278 -17.85 -20.25 12.08
N THR A 279 -17.04 -21.27 12.32
CA THR A 279 -16.48 -22.04 11.22
C THR A 279 -16.41 -23.55 11.49
N PHE A 280 -17.36 -24.24 10.84
CA PHE A 280 -17.24 -25.56 10.20
C PHE A 280 -17.72 -26.81 10.96
N ARG A 281 -18.76 -27.43 10.41
CA ARG A 281 -18.72 -28.86 10.07
C ARG A 281 -17.90 -29.00 8.80
N ILE A 282 -16.76 -29.68 8.88
CA ILE A 282 -16.15 -30.35 7.73
C ILE A 282 -17.09 -31.51 7.41
N ILE A 283 -17.80 -31.45 6.28
CA ILE A 283 -18.42 -32.65 5.73
C ILE A 283 -17.30 -33.31 4.92
N ARG A 284 -16.78 -34.43 5.45
CA ARG A 284 -15.99 -35.38 4.67
C ARG A 284 -16.90 -36.08 3.66
#